data_AF-K1SAZ5-F1
#
_entry.id   AF-K1SAZ5-F1
#
_cell.length_a   1.000
_cell.length_b   1.000
_cell.length_c   1.000
_cell.angle_alpha   90.00
_cell.angle_beta   90.00
_cell.angle_gamma   90.00
#
_symmetry.space_group_name_H-M   'P 1'
#
loop_
_entity.id
_entity.type
_entity.pdbx_description
1 polymer ?
#
loop_
_entity_poly.entity_id
_entity_poly.type
_entity_poly.pdbx_seq_one_letter_code
_entity_poly.pdbx_strand_id
1 'polypeptide(L)'
;LMIKANPGIDYTPHTYIFGAKAAAGYYMAKKIISFIYALGEMINNDPDVNGRLKVVYIEDYNVTMAEKLMPAADISEQISLAGTEASGTGNMKLMLNGAITLGTMDGANIEIHDAVGSDNIFIFGMKTPEVNELKRRGYNPMNYYNNNQELHNVIDFIAKNDIAGKRFPEIANIINNDPYMVLADFCRLQTCAAIRRFRLGG
;
A
#
# COMPACT_ATOMS: atom_id res chain seq x y z
N LEU A 1 0.40 0.28 -14.36
CA LEU A 1 0.20 0.83 -15.73
C LEU A 1 1.47 1.47 -16.30
N MET A 2 2.26 2.19 -15.51
CA MET A 2 3.49 2.86 -15.97
C MET A 2 4.45 1.97 -16.79
N ILE A 3 4.79 0.78 -16.30
CA ILE A 3 5.70 -0.16 -17.00
C ILE A 3 5.14 -0.56 -18.38
N LYS A 4 3.83 -0.82 -18.47
CA LYS A 4 3.17 -1.19 -19.73
C LYS A 4 3.08 -0.01 -20.70
N ALA A 5 2.89 1.19 -20.19
CA ALA A 5 2.82 2.41 -21.00
C ALA A 5 4.19 2.83 -21.55
N ASN A 6 5.27 2.48 -20.84
CA ASN A 6 6.64 2.72 -21.28
C ASN A 6 7.52 1.48 -21.03
N PRO A 7 7.54 0.50 -21.97
CA PRO A 7 8.26 -0.74 -21.77
C PRO A 7 9.76 -0.58 -21.55
N GLY A 8 10.37 0.51 -22.05
CA GLY A 8 11.79 0.82 -21.89
C GLY A 8 12.13 1.66 -20.65
N ILE A 9 11.16 1.92 -19.76
CA ILE A 9 11.42 2.68 -18.53
C ILE A 9 12.43 1.96 -17.64
N ASP A 10 13.41 2.70 -17.15
CA ASP A 10 14.30 2.23 -16.09
C ASP A 10 13.49 2.08 -14.79
N TYR A 11 13.33 0.83 -14.35
CA TYR A 11 12.50 0.47 -13.20
C TYR A 11 13.27 -0.49 -12.32
N THR A 12 13.63 -0.04 -11.12
CA THR A 12 14.18 -0.91 -10.07
C THR A 12 13.20 -2.05 -9.80
N PRO A 13 13.58 -3.33 -9.93
CA PRO A 13 12.67 -4.44 -9.69
C PRO A 13 12.10 -4.44 -8.27
N HIS A 14 10.80 -4.70 -8.14
CA HIS A 14 10.12 -4.78 -6.86
C HIS A 14 9.33 -6.07 -6.73
N THR A 15 9.45 -6.72 -5.57
CA THR A 15 8.56 -7.81 -5.15
C THR A 15 7.74 -7.34 -3.96
N TYR A 16 6.42 -7.25 -4.13
CA TYR A 16 5.49 -6.96 -3.06
C TYR A 16 5.04 -8.27 -2.42
N ILE A 17 5.30 -8.42 -1.12
CA ILE A 17 4.93 -9.60 -0.36
C ILE A 17 3.81 -9.23 0.61
N PHE A 18 2.69 -9.91 0.51
CA PHE A 18 1.53 -9.74 1.38
C PHE A 18 1.36 -10.96 2.27
N GLY A 19 0.98 -10.75 3.53
CA GLY A 19 0.62 -11.81 4.47
C GLY A 19 -0.45 -11.32 5.42
N ALA A 20 -1.68 -11.80 5.25
CA ALA A 20 -2.81 -11.38 6.07
C ALA A 20 -3.86 -12.49 6.23
N LYS A 21 -4.66 -12.39 7.30
CA LYS A 21 -5.85 -13.20 7.55
C LYS A 21 -7.04 -12.29 7.77
N ALA A 22 -8.15 -12.60 7.11
CA ALA A 22 -9.42 -11.92 7.34
C ALA A 22 -10.29 -12.74 8.30
N ALA A 23 -10.95 -12.06 9.24
CA ALA A 23 -11.96 -12.69 10.09
C ALA A 23 -13.08 -13.31 9.23
N ALA A 24 -13.69 -14.39 9.73
CA ALA A 24 -14.66 -15.19 8.95
C ALA A 24 -15.85 -14.37 8.42
N GLY A 25 -16.35 -13.40 9.20
CA GLY A 25 -17.45 -12.52 8.81
C GLY A 25 -17.04 -11.25 8.04
N TYR A 26 -15.74 -10.96 7.89
CA TYR A 26 -15.29 -9.70 7.31
C TYR A 26 -15.24 -9.78 5.78
N TYR A 27 -16.38 -9.54 5.14
CA TYR A 27 -16.56 -9.61 3.69
C TYR A 27 -15.55 -8.76 2.90
N MET A 28 -15.43 -7.47 3.22
CA MET A 28 -14.54 -6.56 2.49
C MET A 28 -13.07 -6.97 2.60
N ALA A 29 -12.61 -7.39 3.78
CA ALA A 29 -11.23 -7.88 3.96
C ALA A 29 -10.95 -9.11 3.10
N LYS A 30 -11.90 -10.06 3.01
CA LYS A 30 -11.77 -11.21 2.11
C LYS A 30 -11.72 -10.80 0.64
N LYS A 31 -12.49 -9.79 0.23
CA LYS A 31 -12.46 -9.25 -1.14
C LYS A 31 -11.12 -8.59 -1.47
N ILE A 32 -10.54 -7.85 -0.53
CA ILE A 32 -9.19 -7.26 -0.67
C ILE A 32 -8.15 -8.37 -0.84
N ILE A 33 -8.18 -9.42 -0.01
CA ILE A 33 -7.27 -10.57 -0.17
C ILE A 33 -7.43 -11.23 -1.54
N SER A 34 -8.66 -11.50 -1.97
CA SER A 34 -8.91 -12.09 -3.30
C SER A 34 -8.48 -11.17 -4.44
N PHE A 35 -8.55 -9.85 -4.26
CA PHE A 35 -8.10 -8.86 -5.23
C PHE A 35 -6.58 -8.89 -5.36
N ILE A 36 -5.84 -8.85 -4.23
CA ILE A 36 -4.38 -8.92 -4.23
C ILE A 36 -3.89 -10.22 -4.88
N TYR A 37 -4.52 -11.36 -4.56
CA TYR A 37 -4.17 -12.64 -5.17
C TYR A 37 -4.38 -12.63 -6.69
N ALA A 38 -5.55 -12.18 -7.15
CA ALA A 38 -5.85 -12.10 -8.58
C ALA A 38 -4.95 -11.10 -9.32
N LEU A 39 -4.61 -9.98 -8.67
CA LEU A 39 -3.66 -9.01 -9.17
C LEU A 39 -2.27 -9.62 -9.32
N GLY A 40 -1.84 -10.46 -8.37
CA GLY A 40 -0.59 -11.19 -8.46
C GLY A 40 -0.56 -12.20 -9.61
N GLU A 41 -1.64 -12.96 -9.81
CA GLU A 41 -1.76 -13.85 -10.97
C GLU A 41 -1.67 -13.08 -12.30
N MET A 42 -2.34 -11.93 -12.40
CA MET A 42 -2.30 -11.11 -13.61
C MET A 42 -0.90 -10.52 -13.85
N ILE A 43 -0.24 -9.97 -12.82
CA ILE A 43 1.07 -9.34 -12.94
C ILE A 43 2.17 -10.38 -13.20
N ASN A 44 2.18 -11.47 -12.43
CA ASN A 44 3.27 -12.45 -12.48
C ASN A 44 3.30 -13.25 -13.78
N ASN A 45 2.15 -13.36 -14.47
CA ASN A 45 2.03 -14.05 -15.76
C ASN A 45 2.11 -13.10 -16.97
N ASP A 46 2.28 -11.79 -16.75
CA ASP A 46 2.38 -10.81 -17.83
C ASP A 46 3.86 -10.69 -18.31
N PRO A 47 4.17 -11.10 -19.56
CA PRO A 47 5.54 -11.08 -20.06
C PRO A 47 6.12 -9.66 -20.15
N ASP A 48 5.27 -8.63 -20.25
CA ASP A 48 5.72 -7.24 -20.33
C ASP A 48 6.32 -6.75 -19.00
N VAL A 49 5.95 -7.35 -17.86
CA VAL A 49 6.39 -6.89 -16.52
C VAL A 49 7.31 -7.89 -15.82
N ASN A 50 7.53 -9.05 -16.42
CA ASN A 50 8.36 -10.11 -15.86
C ASN A 50 9.79 -9.60 -15.54
N GLY A 51 10.33 -10.02 -14.40
CA GLY A 51 11.63 -9.57 -13.88
C GLY A 51 11.64 -8.15 -13.31
N ARG A 52 10.56 -7.37 -13.42
CA ARG A 52 10.47 -5.99 -12.91
C ARG A 52 9.47 -5.83 -11.78
N LEU A 53 8.30 -6.44 -11.87
CA LEU A 53 7.29 -6.35 -10.83
C LEU A 53 6.74 -7.73 -10.51
N LYS A 54 6.72 -8.07 -9.22
CA LYS A 54 6.15 -9.31 -8.73
C LYS A 54 5.27 -9.04 -7.52
N VAL A 55 4.17 -9.78 -7.42
CA VAL A 55 3.27 -9.74 -6.25
C VAL A 55 3.11 -11.16 -5.72
N VAL A 56 3.39 -11.35 -4.44
CA VAL A 56 3.33 -12.65 -3.76
C VAL A 56 2.41 -12.54 -2.57
N TYR A 57 1.43 -13.43 -2.47
CA TYR A 57 0.58 -13.56 -1.28
C TYR A 57 0.97 -14.82 -0.52
N ILE A 58 1.38 -14.67 0.74
CA ILE A 58 1.74 -15.77 1.62
C ILE A 58 0.49 -16.23 2.36
N GLU A 59 0.06 -17.45 2.02
CA GLU A 59 -1.04 -18.11 2.70
C GLU A 59 -0.70 -18.43 4.15
N ASP A 60 -1.73 -18.44 5.00
CA ASP A 60 -1.62 -18.78 6.42
C ASP A 60 -0.49 -18.07 7.18
N TYR A 61 -0.28 -16.78 6.92
CA TYR A 61 0.73 -15.98 7.62
C TYR A 61 0.66 -16.20 9.15
N ASN A 62 1.80 -16.60 9.71
CA ASN A 62 1.98 -17.00 11.10
C ASN A 62 3.40 -16.63 11.56
N VAL A 63 3.74 -16.95 12.81
CA VAL A 63 5.05 -16.59 13.40
C VAL A 63 6.21 -17.22 12.64
N THR A 64 6.11 -18.49 12.24
CA THR A 64 7.17 -19.19 11.49
C THR A 64 7.43 -18.53 10.13
N MET A 65 6.39 -18.01 9.47
CA MET A 65 6.58 -17.25 8.23
C MET A 65 7.18 -15.87 8.51
N ALA A 66 6.74 -15.20 9.57
CA ALA A 66 7.26 -13.90 9.98
C ALA A 66 8.78 -13.94 10.26
N GLU A 67 9.26 -14.98 10.94
CA GLU A 67 10.69 -15.19 11.24
C GLU A 67 11.56 -15.26 9.97
N LYS A 68 11.00 -15.72 8.85
CA LYS A 68 11.70 -15.78 7.56
C LYS A 68 11.57 -14.47 6.77
N LEU A 69 10.40 -13.84 6.84
CA LEU A 69 10.10 -12.65 6.04
C LEU A 69 10.73 -11.39 6.61
N MET A 70 10.74 -11.23 7.93
CA MET A 70 11.25 -10.01 8.57
C MET A 70 12.72 -9.71 8.25
N PRO A 71 13.65 -10.68 8.30
CA PRO A 71 15.06 -10.45 7.92
C PRO A 71 15.28 -10.23 6.42
N ALA A 72 14.32 -10.61 5.58
CA ALA A 72 14.41 -10.51 4.13
C ALA A 72 13.72 -9.24 3.58
N ALA A 73 13.13 -8.42 4.45
CA ALA A 73 12.38 -7.24 4.03
C ALA A 73 13.31 -6.03 3.90
N ASP A 74 13.36 -5.43 2.71
CA ASP A 74 14.01 -4.13 2.51
C ASP A 74 13.13 -2.98 3.03
N ILE A 75 11.81 -3.11 2.88
CA ILE A 75 10.83 -2.09 3.23
C ILE A 75 9.73 -2.66 4.10
N SER A 76 9.38 -1.87 5.10
CA SER A 76 8.27 -2.12 6.02
C SER A 76 7.12 -1.15 5.74
N GLU A 77 6.07 -1.63 5.08
CA GLU A 77 4.84 -0.88 4.78
C GLU A 77 3.96 -0.76 6.06
N GLN A 78 3.89 0.43 6.64
CA GLN A 78 3.16 0.76 7.87
C GLN A 78 2.18 1.91 7.60
N ILE A 79 1.21 1.63 6.72
CA ILE A 79 0.42 2.62 5.97
C ILE A 79 -0.99 2.85 6.53
N SER A 80 -1.22 2.55 7.81
CA SER A 80 -2.50 2.78 8.49
C SER A 80 -2.91 4.26 8.41
N LEU A 81 -4.22 4.56 8.31
CA LEU A 81 -4.68 5.95 8.38
C LEU A 81 -4.30 6.54 9.74
N ALA A 82 -3.70 7.74 9.76
CA ALA A 82 -3.27 8.34 11.02
C ALA A 82 -4.39 8.49 12.05
N GLY A 83 -4.09 8.09 13.29
CA GLY A 83 -5.05 8.00 14.40
C GLY A 83 -5.84 6.69 14.47
N THR A 84 -5.45 5.63 13.75
CA THR A 84 -6.15 4.33 13.79
C THR A 84 -5.31 3.21 14.38
N GLU A 85 -3.98 3.30 14.29
CA GLU A 85 -3.04 2.34 14.84
C GLU A 85 -2.52 2.80 16.21
N ALA A 86 -2.76 2.00 17.24
CA ALA A 86 -2.36 2.36 18.60
C ALA A 86 -0.86 2.22 18.86
N SER A 87 -0.20 1.25 18.21
CA SER A 87 1.24 0.99 18.41
C SER A 87 1.82 0.24 17.20
N GLY A 88 1.41 -1.00 16.99
CA GLY A 88 2.06 -1.88 16.01
C GLY A 88 3.37 -2.44 16.58
N THR A 89 3.56 -3.76 16.48
CA THR A 89 4.82 -4.43 16.88
C THR A 89 5.56 -5.04 15.69
N GLY A 90 4.89 -5.15 14.53
CA GLY A 90 5.49 -5.63 13.30
C GLY A 90 6.52 -4.63 12.74
N ASN A 91 6.19 -3.34 12.79
CA ASN A 91 7.09 -2.23 12.44
C ASN A 91 8.42 -2.29 13.20
N MET A 92 8.39 -2.48 14.53
CA MET A 92 9.59 -2.59 15.36
C MET A 92 10.44 -3.79 14.96
N LYS A 93 9.83 -4.96 14.72
CA LYS A 93 10.56 -6.16 14.31
C LYS A 93 11.23 -6.00 12.95
N LEU A 94 10.54 -5.42 11.98
CA LEU A 94 11.08 -5.16 10.64
C LEU A 94 12.23 -4.16 10.69
N MET A 95 12.05 -3.07 11.44
CA MET A 95 13.08 -2.06 11.66
C MET A 95 14.34 -2.64 12.30
N LEU A 96 14.20 -3.46 13.35
CA LEU A 96 15.34 -4.15 14.00
C LEU A 96 16.09 -5.10 13.05
N ASN A 97 15.43 -5.57 11.99
CA ASN A 97 16.03 -6.41 10.96
C ASN A 97 16.59 -5.59 9.77
N GLY A 98 16.59 -4.26 9.85
CA GLY A 98 17.17 -3.38 8.83
C GLY A 98 16.20 -2.92 7.74
N ALA A 99 14.92 -3.27 7.82
CA ALA A 99 13.92 -2.79 6.88
C ALA A 99 13.64 -1.29 7.10
N ILE A 100 13.62 -0.50 6.03
CA ILE A 100 13.27 0.92 6.13
C ILE A 100 11.74 1.04 6.17
N THR A 101 11.23 1.77 7.15
CA THR A 101 9.78 1.99 7.28
C THR A 101 9.29 3.00 6.23
N LEU A 102 8.20 2.63 5.55
CA LEU A 102 7.36 3.52 4.75
C LEU A 102 5.99 3.58 5.44
N GLY A 103 5.61 4.73 5.99
CA GLY A 103 4.41 4.78 6.82
C GLY A 103 3.85 6.16 7.07
N THR A 104 2.71 6.18 7.75
CA THR A 104 2.08 7.41 8.26
C THR A 104 2.64 7.76 9.64
N MET A 105 2.45 9.01 10.08
CA MET A 105 2.73 9.42 11.46
C MET A 105 1.63 8.92 12.40
N ASP A 106 1.65 7.60 12.66
CA ASP A 106 0.69 6.91 13.52
C ASP A 106 1.35 5.83 14.38
N GLY A 107 0.75 5.54 15.54
CA GLY A 107 1.23 4.51 16.45
C GLY A 107 2.74 4.60 16.75
N ALA A 108 3.41 3.45 16.74
CA ALA A 108 4.84 3.37 17.01
C ALA A 108 5.72 3.85 15.83
N ASN A 109 5.15 4.22 14.67
CA ASN A 109 5.96 4.87 13.64
C ASN A 109 6.46 6.24 14.11
N ILE A 110 5.74 6.90 15.02
CA ILE A 110 6.18 8.15 15.66
C ILE A 110 7.42 7.89 16.50
N GLU A 111 7.38 6.87 17.36
CA GLU A 111 8.51 6.48 18.21
C GLU A 111 9.73 6.05 17.37
N ILE A 112 9.50 5.31 16.28
CA ILE A 112 10.55 4.93 15.33
C ILE A 112 11.15 6.17 14.68
N HIS A 113 10.31 7.09 14.19
CA HIS A 113 10.76 8.35 13.58
C HIS A 113 11.61 9.18 14.53
N ASP A 114 11.19 9.32 15.79
CA ASP A 114 11.96 10.04 16.82
C ASP A 114 13.31 9.36 17.10
N ALA A 115 13.38 8.03 17.05
CA ALA A 115 14.60 7.28 17.31
C ALA A 115 15.62 7.29 16.15
N VAL A 116 15.15 7.19 14.90
CA VAL A 116 16.06 7.13 13.72
C VAL A 116 16.27 8.45 13.01
N GLY A 117 15.42 9.43 13.28
CA GLY A 117 15.40 10.71 12.59
C GLY A 117 14.80 10.64 11.18
N SER A 118 14.37 11.81 10.70
CA SER A 118 13.63 11.96 9.43
C SER A 118 14.37 11.48 8.17
N ASP A 119 15.69 11.30 8.23
CA ASP A 119 16.47 10.85 7.07
C ASP A 119 16.44 9.33 6.86
N ASN A 120 16.06 8.57 7.90
CA ASN A 120 16.12 7.10 7.93
C ASN A 120 14.74 6.42 7.92
N ILE A 121 13.67 7.18 7.67
CA ILE A 121 12.29 6.68 7.57
C ILE A 121 11.53 7.48 6.50
N PHE A 122 10.68 6.81 5.74
CA PHE A 122 9.83 7.44 4.74
C PHE A 122 8.43 7.68 5.31
N ILE A 123 8.18 8.91 5.75
CA ILE A 123 6.87 9.31 6.26
C ILE A 123 6.04 9.96 5.15
N PHE A 124 4.75 9.60 5.08
CA PHE A 124 3.78 10.22 4.17
C PHE A 124 2.41 10.39 4.83
N GLY A 125 1.47 10.94 4.05
CA GLY A 125 0.06 10.96 4.40
C GLY A 125 -0.37 12.15 5.24
N MET A 126 -1.62 12.14 5.67
CA MET A 126 -2.19 13.12 6.59
C MET A 126 -1.79 12.81 8.04
N LYS A 127 -1.59 13.87 8.84
CA LYS A 127 -1.49 13.75 10.30
C LYS A 127 -2.88 13.59 10.92
N THR A 128 -2.96 13.01 12.11
CA THR A 128 -4.24 12.81 12.83
C THR A 128 -5.12 14.06 12.92
N PRO A 129 -4.59 15.29 13.20
CA PRO A 129 -5.42 16.49 13.20
C PRO A 129 -6.01 16.83 11.81
N GLU A 130 -5.26 16.59 10.73
CA GLU A 130 -5.72 16.83 9.36
C GLU A 130 -6.81 15.82 8.96
N VAL A 131 -6.63 14.55 9.35
CA VAL A 131 -7.65 13.49 9.17
C VAL A 131 -8.97 13.90 9.84
N ASN A 132 -8.89 14.31 11.11
CA ASN A 132 -10.07 14.71 11.87
C ASN A 132 -10.75 15.95 11.28
N GLU A 133 -9.97 16.93 10.83
CA GLU A 133 -10.52 18.13 10.18
C GLU A 133 -11.18 17.79 8.85
N LEU A 134 -10.57 16.95 8.02
CA LEU A 134 -11.14 16.52 6.75
C LEU A 134 -12.44 15.74 6.95
N LYS A 135 -12.53 14.89 8.00
CA LYS A 135 -13.78 14.22 8.40
C LYS A 135 -14.85 15.25 8.76
N ARG A 136 -14.52 16.24 9.62
CA ARG A 136 -15.47 17.29 10.05
C ARG A 136 -16.00 18.12 8.89
N ARG A 137 -15.15 18.41 7.90
CA ARG A 137 -15.51 19.19 6.70
C ARG A 137 -16.39 18.43 5.70
N GLY A 138 -16.66 17.15 5.93
CA GLY A 138 -17.42 16.31 5.01
C GLY A 138 -16.54 15.78 3.87
N TYR A 139 -15.59 14.90 4.22
CA TYR A 139 -14.77 14.19 3.25
C TYR A 139 -15.61 13.58 2.13
N ASN A 140 -15.28 13.93 0.88
CA ASN A 140 -15.92 13.39 -0.31
C ASN A 140 -14.85 12.71 -1.20
N PRO A 141 -14.80 11.37 -1.26
CA PRO A 141 -13.81 10.63 -2.03
C PRO A 141 -13.90 10.91 -3.54
N MET A 142 -15.12 11.20 -4.04
CA MET A 142 -15.37 11.53 -5.45
C MET A 142 -14.57 12.76 -5.92
N ASN A 143 -14.33 13.72 -5.02
CA ASN A 143 -13.51 14.89 -5.37
C ASN A 143 -12.06 14.48 -5.68
N TYR A 144 -11.50 13.52 -4.96
CA TYR A 144 -10.13 13.03 -5.21
C TYR A 144 -10.06 12.23 -6.50
N TYR A 145 -11.07 11.39 -6.74
CA TYR A 145 -11.22 10.64 -7.99
C TYR A 145 -11.29 11.55 -9.22
N ASN A 146 -12.06 12.65 -9.15
CA ASN A 146 -12.23 13.56 -10.29
C ASN A 146 -11.03 14.46 -10.55
N ASN A 147 -10.23 14.76 -9.53
CA ASN A 147 -9.12 15.71 -9.62
C ASN A 147 -7.73 15.05 -9.77
N ASN A 148 -7.64 13.72 -9.77
CA ASN A 148 -6.39 12.99 -9.97
C ASN A 148 -6.56 11.96 -11.09
N GLN A 149 -5.94 12.23 -12.25
CA GLN A 149 -6.05 11.39 -13.44
C GLN A 149 -5.49 9.99 -13.23
N GLU A 150 -4.41 9.84 -12.47
CA GLU A 150 -3.81 8.51 -12.24
C GLU A 150 -4.70 7.67 -11.32
N LEU A 151 -5.22 8.29 -10.25
CA LEU A 151 -6.20 7.65 -9.37
C LEU A 151 -7.45 7.24 -10.14
N HIS A 152 -7.96 8.13 -11.00
CA HIS A 152 -9.08 7.86 -11.88
C HIS A 152 -8.83 6.62 -12.72
N ASN A 153 -7.69 6.57 -13.42
CA ASN A 153 -7.32 5.45 -14.28
C ASN A 153 -7.22 4.12 -13.52
N VAL A 154 -6.68 4.13 -12.29
CA VAL A 154 -6.56 2.93 -11.45
C VAL A 154 -7.94 2.42 -11.02
N ILE A 155 -8.80 3.30 -10.52
CA ILE A 155 -10.15 2.92 -10.09
C ILE A 155 -11.00 2.45 -11.28
N ASP A 156 -10.93 3.16 -12.42
CA ASP A 156 -11.61 2.76 -13.64
C ASP A 156 -11.13 1.40 -14.15
N PHE A 157 -9.81 1.14 -14.06
CA PHE A 157 -9.25 -0.15 -14.41
C PHE A 157 -9.89 -1.27 -13.59
N ILE A 158 -9.97 -1.09 -12.26
CA ILE A 158 -10.59 -2.07 -11.34
C ILE A 158 -12.09 -2.23 -11.60
N ALA A 159 -12.80 -1.15 -11.94
CA ALA A 159 -14.25 -1.19 -12.18
C ALA A 159 -14.62 -1.88 -13.50
N LYS A 160 -13.86 -1.59 -14.56
CA LYS A 160 -14.21 -1.95 -15.94
C LYS A 160 -13.60 -3.28 -16.40
N ASN A 161 -12.44 -3.65 -15.86
CA ASN A 161 -11.70 -4.83 -16.32
C ASN A 161 -11.92 -6.03 -15.41
N ASP A 162 -11.67 -7.19 -16.01
CA ASP A 162 -11.45 -8.43 -15.29
C ASP A 162 -9.98 -8.52 -14.85
N ILE A 163 -9.74 -9.05 -13.65
CA ILE A 163 -8.41 -9.25 -13.08
C ILE A 163 -8.30 -10.74 -12.77
N ALA A 164 -7.60 -11.47 -13.63
CA ALA A 164 -7.41 -12.93 -13.55
C ALA A 164 -8.71 -13.73 -13.39
N GLY A 165 -9.71 -13.45 -14.22
CA GLY A 165 -11.02 -14.10 -14.25
C GLY A 165 -12.00 -13.62 -13.18
N LYS A 166 -11.69 -12.53 -12.46
CA LYS A 166 -12.52 -11.98 -11.39
C LYS A 166 -12.76 -10.47 -11.55
N ARG A 167 -13.95 -10.03 -11.11
CA ARG A 167 -14.31 -8.60 -10.99
C ARG A 167 -14.40 -8.18 -9.52
N PHE A 168 -14.05 -6.93 -9.25
CA PHE A 168 -13.96 -6.36 -7.91
C PHE A 168 -14.71 -5.01 -7.77
N PRO A 169 -16.01 -4.93 -8.13
CA PRO A 169 -16.77 -3.69 -8.04
C PRO A 169 -16.83 -3.13 -6.61
N GLU A 170 -16.74 -3.98 -5.58
CA GLU A 170 -16.75 -3.56 -4.18
C GLU A 170 -15.50 -2.76 -3.81
N ILE A 171 -14.36 -3.07 -4.43
CA ILE A 171 -13.11 -2.33 -4.27
C ILE A 171 -13.21 -0.98 -5.02
N ALA A 172 -13.73 -0.99 -6.25
CA ALA A 172 -13.94 0.24 -7.02
C ALA A 172 -14.95 1.19 -6.37
N ASN A 173 -15.89 0.67 -5.56
CA ASN A 173 -16.88 1.46 -4.82
C ASN A 173 -16.29 2.35 -3.72
N ILE A 174 -14.97 2.32 -3.51
CA ILE A 174 -14.26 3.24 -2.61
C ILE A 174 -14.53 4.72 -2.93
N ILE A 175 -14.83 5.06 -4.19
CA ILE A 175 -15.22 6.42 -4.59
C ILE A 175 -16.49 6.94 -3.91
N ASN A 176 -17.35 6.03 -3.44
CA ASN A 176 -18.60 6.36 -2.75
C ASN A 176 -18.47 6.22 -1.23
N ASN A 177 -17.59 5.33 -0.75
CA ASN A 177 -17.38 5.09 0.68
C ASN A 177 -15.93 4.71 0.97
N ASP A 178 -15.17 5.69 1.47
CA ASP A 178 -13.75 5.54 1.84
C ASP A 178 -13.52 5.98 3.29
N PRO A 179 -13.92 5.14 4.28
CA PRO A 179 -13.81 5.50 5.70
C PRO A 179 -12.37 5.68 6.18
N TYR A 180 -11.41 5.12 5.44
CA TYR A 180 -9.98 5.15 5.73
C TYR A 180 -9.21 6.17 4.89
N MET A 181 -9.90 7.02 4.13
CA MET A 181 -9.30 8.12 3.36
C MET A 181 -8.16 7.70 2.42
N VAL A 182 -8.24 6.48 1.87
CA VAL A 182 -7.26 5.92 0.94
C VAL A 182 -7.04 6.84 -0.26
N LEU A 183 -8.11 7.45 -0.79
CA LEU A 183 -8.00 8.34 -1.95
C LEU A 183 -7.32 9.67 -1.62
N ALA A 184 -7.44 10.14 -0.37
CA ALA A 184 -6.79 11.36 0.09
C ALA A 184 -5.28 11.19 0.25
N ASP A 185 -4.83 10.03 0.77
CA ASP A 185 -3.41 9.75 0.99
C ASP A 185 -2.69 9.19 -0.25
N PHE A 186 -3.42 8.75 -1.28
CA PHE A 186 -2.86 8.15 -2.50
C PHE A 186 -1.74 8.97 -3.14
N CYS A 187 -1.96 10.26 -3.40
CA CYS A 187 -0.96 11.12 -4.06
C CYS A 187 0.27 11.37 -3.17
N ARG A 188 0.07 11.47 -1.86
CA ARG A 188 1.15 11.64 -0.88
C ARG A 188 2.03 10.38 -0.84
N LEU A 189 1.41 9.20 -0.86
CA LEU A 189 2.10 7.92 -0.95
C LEU A 189 2.91 7.80 -2.24
N GLN A 190 2.33 8.12 -3.39
CA GLN A 190 3.03 8.07 -4.68
C GLN A 190 4.28 8.96 -4.70
N THR A 191 4.14 10.18 -4.18
CA THR A 191 5.26 11.14 -4.10
C THR A 191 6.38 10.58 -3.21
N CYS A 192 6.02 10.01 -2.06
CA CYS A 192 6.98 9.41 -1.14
C CYS A 192 7.68 8.17 -1.76
N ALA A 193 6.91 7.29 -2.41
CA ALA A 193 7.44 6.13 -3.13
C ALA A 193 8.33 6.52 -4.32
N ALA A 194 8.09 7.66 -4.97
CA ALA A 194 8.96 8.20 -6.00
C ALA A 194 10.27 8.76 -5.43
N ILE A 195 10.23 9.52 -4.32
CA ILE A 195 11.42 10.03 -3.61
C ILE A 195 12.30 8.87 -3.14
N ARG A 196 11.70 7.76 -2.70
CA ARG A 196 12.42 6.54 -2.34
C ARG A 196 13.29 6.03 -3.49
N ARG A 197 12.79 6.02 -4.74
CA ARG A 197 13.59 5.57 -5.90
C ARG A 197 14.85 6.40 -6.08
N PHE A 198 14.81 7.69 -5.75
CA PHE A 198 15.98 8.58 -5.83
C PHE A 198 16.99 8.36 -4.70
N ARG A 199 16.53 8.07 -3.47
CA ARG A 199 17.44 7.93 -2.31
C ARG A 199 18.10 6.55 -2.19
N LEU A 200 17.44 5.49 -2.66
CA LEU A 200 17.95 4.11 -2.58
C LEU A 200 18.55 3.62 -3.91
N GLY A 201 18.52 4.44 -4.96
CA GLY A 201 19.04 4.11 -6.30
C GLY A 201 20.48 4.56 -6.55
N GLY A 202 21.30 4.67 -5.50
CA GLY A 202 22.74 5.03 -5.58
C GLY A 202 23.64 3.84 -5.31
#